data_AF-A0A530ABJ5-F1
#
_entry.id   AF-A0A530ABJ5-F1
#
_cell.length_a   1.000
_cell.length_b   1.000
_cell.length_c   1.000
_cell.angle_alpha   90.00
_cell.angle_beta   90.00
_cell.angle_gamma   90.00
#
_symmetry.space_group_name_H-M   'P 1'
#
loop_
_entity.id
_entity.type
_entity.pdbx_description
1 polymer ?
#
loop_
_entity_poly.entity_id
_entity_poly.type
_entity_poly.pdbx_seq_one_letter_code
_entity_poly.pdbx_strand_id
1 'polypeptide(L)'
;MDFDILERYSGYNLNSALLSDFERAQTYGIWGNSADLDFFDRLKSALLTFFERIFEKHGTELVLYENVSNTFAHFALFVAQERRAVYIGLGASRLPGRFSVSGDPLADDSVERNFAAIRGGYKTVEPDVHRWVKDYIANIETIVPDYMKINGLERIALLKRYFRRDRLARI
;
A
#
# COMPACT_ATOMS: atom_id res chain seq x y z
N MET A 1 12.28 -25.07 -7.65
CA MET A 1 11.96 -24.10 -6.59
C MET A 1 13.06 -24.22 -5.56
N ASP A 2 13.48 -23.09 -5.01
CA ASP A 2 14.48 -23.03 -3.94
C ASP A 2 13.70 -22.97 -2.63
N PHE A 3 13.69 -24.04 -1.84
CA PHE A 3 13.04 -24.02 -0.52
C PHE A 3 13.98 -23.51 0.58
N ASP A 4 15.29 -23.55 0.35
CA ASP A 4 16.30 -23.01 1.26
C ASP A 4 16.14 -21.49 1.39
N ILE A 5 15.59 -20.82 0.37
CA ILE A 5 15.24 -19.39 0.45
C ILE A 5 14.19 -19.11 1.54
N LEU A 6 13.29 -20.04 1.83
CA LEU A 6 12.30 -19.84 2.89
C LEU A 6 12.99 -19.81 4.26
N GLU A 7 14.05 -20.61 4.42
CA GLU A 7 14.88 -20.62 5.62
C GLU A 7 15.73 -19.35 5.71
N ARG A 8 16.34 -18.87 4.61
CA ARG A 8 17.09 -17.60 4.59
C ARG A 8 16.25 -16.41 5.05
N TYR A 9 14.97 -16.40 4.69
CA TYR A 9 14.03 -15.33 5.02
C TYR A 9 13.13 -15.66 6.23
N SER A 10 13.49 -16.67 7.05
CA SER A 10 12.66 -17.10 8.19
C SER A 10 12.54 -16.05 9.31
N GLY A 11 13.41 -15.01 9.29
CA GLY A 11 13.32 -13.86 10.19
C GLY A 11 12.13 -12.94 9.90
N TYR A 12 11.52 -13.04 8.71
CA TYR A 12 10.34 -12.27 8.33
C TYR A 12 9.07 -13.10 8.51
N ASN A 13 7.94 -12.44 8.79
CA ASN A 13 6.64 -13.10 8.84
C ASN A 13 6.06 -13.30 7.43
N LEU A 14 6.60 -14.28 6.70
CA LEU A 14 6.24 -14.55 5.30
C LEU A 14 4.75 -14.92 5.12
N ASN A 15 4.12 -15.53 6.13
CA ASN A 15 2.70 -15.87 6.06
C ASN A 15 1.82 -14.61 6.20
N SER A 16 2.17 -13.68 7.10
CA SER A 16 1.44 -12.42 7.25
C SER A 16 1.50 -11.57 5.98
N ALA A 17 2.60 -11.64 5.22
CA ALA A 17 2.72 -10.94 3.95
C ALA A 17 1.72 -11.42 2.88
N LEU A 18 1.24 -12.66 2.98
CA LEU A 18 0.21 -13.17 2.06
C LEU A 18 -1.19 -12.64 2.40
N LEU A 19 -1.43 -12.18 3.64
CA LEU A 19 -2.77 -11.95 4.17
C LEU A 19 -3.58 -10.96 3.34
N SER A 20 -2.95 -9.87 2.89
CA SER A 20 -3.58 -8.81 2.09
C SER A 20 -4.21 -9.34 0.79
N ASP A 21 -3.61 -10.37 0.18
CA ASP A 21 -4.17 -11.02 -1.01
C ASP A 21 -4.97 -12.26 -0.68
N PHE A 22 -4.65 -12.93 0.43
CA PHE A 22 -5.32 -14.14 0.90
C PHE A 22 -6.81 -13.91 1.12
N GLU A 23 -7.17 -12.88 1.90
CA GLU A 23 -8.57 -12.58 2.20
C GLU A 23 -9.37 -12.24 0.93
N ARG A 24 -8.74 -11.48 0.04
CA ARG A 24 -9.32 -11.10 -1.25
C ARG A 24 -9.53 -12.33 -2.13
N ALA A 25 -8.52 -13.18 -2.24
CA ALA A 25 -8.57 -14.39 -3.06
C ALA A 25 -9.59 -15.40 -2.52
N GLN A 26 -9.71 -15.52 -1.19
CA GLN A 26 -10.71 -16.37 -0.55
C GLN A 26 -12.13 -15.83 -0.78
N THR A 27 -12.34 -14.53 -0.59
CA THR A 27 -13.66 -13.88 -0.77
C THR A 27 -14.16 -13.99 -2.21
N TYR A 28 -13.27 -13.83 -3.18
CA TYR A 28 -13.61 -13.88 -4.60
C TYR A 28 -13.41 -15.26 -5.23
N GLY A 29 -13.00 -16.27 -4.46
CA GLY A 29 -12.78 -17.64 -4.94
C GLY A 29 -11.66 -17.77 -5.99
N ILE A 30 -10.68 -16.87 -5.99
CA ILE A 30 -9.63 -16.77 -7.03
C ILE A 30 -8.73 -18.02 -7.04
N TRP A 31 -8.36 -18.52 -5.86
CA TRP A 31 -7.45 -19.67 -5.73
C TRP A 31 -8.15 -21.02 -5.72
N GLY A 32 -9.49 -21.02 -5.70
CA GLY A 32 -10.29 -22.25 -5.60
C GLY A 32 -10.03 -23.03 -4.31
N ASN A 33 -10.40 -24.31 -4.31
CA ASN A 33 -10.26 -25.21 -3.16
C ASN A 33 -8.91 -25.95 -3.12
N SER A 34 -8.00 -25.66 -4.06
CA SER A 34 -6.74 -26.39 -4.24
C SER A 34 -5.52 -25.66 -3.66
N ALA A 35 -5.70 -24.47 -3.08
CA ALA A 35 -4.61 -23.75 -2.41
C ALA A 35 -4.37 -24.34 -1.02
N ASP A 36 -3.42 -25.26 -0.94
CA ASP A 36 -2.94 -25.88 0.28
C ASP A 36 -1.62 -25.26 0.76
N LEU A 37 -1.03 -25.85 1.82
CA LEU A 37 0.24 -25.37 2.37
C LEU A 37 1.39 -25.45 1.36
N ASP A 38 1.46 -26.51 0.56
CA ASP A 38 2.48 -26.65 -0.49
C ASP A 38 2.35 -25.51 -1.50
N PHE A 39 1.13 -25.23 -1.99
CA PHE A 39 0.89 -24.10 -2.87
C PHE A 39 1.44 -22.78 -2.30
N PHE A 40 1.18 -22.49 -1.03
CA PHE A 40 1.66 -21.26 -0.41
C PHE A 40 3.17 -21.24 -0.19
N ASP A 41 3.80 -22.36 0.18
CA ASP A 41 5.25 -22.45 0.30
C ASP A 41 5.94 -22.24 -1.05
N ARG A 42 5.37 -22.80 -2.11
CA ARG A 42 5.81 -22.57 -3.49
C ARG A 42 5.65 -21.12 -3.93
N LEU A 43 4.53 -20.48 -3.59
CA LEU A 43 4.29 -19.06 -3.89
C LEU A 43 5.32 -18.17 -3.19
N LYS A 44 5.54 -18.38 -1.88
CA LYS A 44 6.55 -17.64 -1.09
C LYS A 44 7.95 -17.82 -1.68
N SER A 45 8.34 -19.06 -1.97
CA SER A 45 9.63 -19.39 -2.59
C SER A 45 9.82 -18.69 -3.94
N ALA A 46 8.80 -18.73 -4.79
CA ALA A 46 8.83 -18.11 -6.11
C ALA A 46 8.95 -16.58 -6.03
N LEU A 47 8.19 -15.93 -5.13
CA LEU A 47 8.25 -14.48 -4.94
C LEU A 47 9.61 -14.02 -4.42
N LEU A 48 10.15 -14.68 -3.38
CA LEU A 48 11.49 -14.37 -2.88
C LEU A 48 12.54 -14.58 -3.97
N THR A 49 12.50 -15.72 -4.67
CA THR A 49 13.47 -16.04 -5.74
C THR A 49 13.40 -15.01 -6.87
N PHE A 50 12.19 -14.56 -7.22
CA PHE A 50 11.99 -13.56 -8.25
C PHE A 50 12.66 -12.23 -7.89
N PHE A 51 12.43 -11.72 -6.68
CA PHE A 51 13.05 -10.48 -6.25
C PHE A 51 14.55 -10.61 -6.00
N GLU A 52 15.04 -11.70 -5.38
CA GLU A 52 16.49 -11.91 -5.22
C GLU A 52 17.21 -11.86 -6.56
N ARG A 53 16.67 -12.51 -7.59
CA ARG A 53 17.24 -12.48 -8.94
C ARG A 53 17.29 -11.08 -9.54
N ILE A 54 16.27 -10.25 -9.30
CA ILE A 54 16.27 -8.86 -9.78
C ILE A 54 17.40 -8.08 -9.11
N PHE A 55 17.49 -8.18 -7.78
CA PHE A 55 18.50 -7.48 -6.99
C PHE A 55 19.92 -7.91 -7.37
N GLU A 56 20.16 -9.22 -7.49
CA GLU A 56 21.46 -9.77 -7.86
C GLU A 56 21.87 -9.41 -9.29
N LYS A 57 20.93 -9.49 -10.23
CA LYS A 57 21.21 -9.21 -11.64
C LYS A 57 21.48 -7.72 -11.90
N HIS A 58 20.79 -6.84 -11.18
CA HIS A 58 20.80 -5.40 -11.48
C HIS A 58 21.54 -4.57 -10.44
N GLY A 59 21.98 -5.15 -9.32
CA GLY A 59 22.59 -4.39 -8.21
C GLY A 59 21.61 -3.37 -7.64
N THR A 60 20.37 -3.78 -7.38
CA THR A 60 19.30 -2.86 -6.96
C THR A 60 19.56 -2.34 -5.54
N GLU A 61 19.79 -1.03 -5.42
CA GLU A 61 19.99 -0.32 -4.14
C GLU A 61 18.75 0.45 -3.66
N LEU A 62 17.80 0.70 -4.57
CA LEU A 62 16.57 1.44 -4.31
C LEU A 62 15.38 0.75 -5.00
N VAL A 63 14.32 0.50 -4.22
CA VAL A 63 13.00 0.12 -4.71
C VAL A 63 12.08 1.32 -4.58
N LEU A 64 11.56 1.80 -5.71
CA LEU A 64 10.50 2.81 -5.76
C LEU A 64 9.23 2.14 -6.26
N TYR A 65 8.25 1.94 -5.39
CA TYR A 65 7.03 1.22 -5.73
C TYR A 65 5.82 1.76 -4.94
N GLU A 66 4.65 1.14 -5.06
CA GLU A 66 3.52 1.51 -4.20
C GLU A 66 3.82 1.21 -2.72
N ASN A 67 3.05 1.84 -1.83
CA ASN A 67 3.09 1.46 -0.42
C ASN A 67 2.82 -0.04 -0.27
N VAL A 68 3.54 -0.65 0.68
CA VAL A 68 3.42 -2.08 0.96
C VAL A 68 2.00 -2.40 1.45
N SER A 69 1.19 -2.89 0.51
CA SER A 69 -0.27 -3.04 0.67
C SER A 69 -0.80 -4.33 0.04
N ASN A 70 0.09 -5.11 -0.59
CA ASN A 70 -0.20 -6.41 -1.17
C ASN A 70 1.00 -7.35 -0.99
N THR A 71 0.80 -8.62 -1.30
CA THR A 71 1.81 -9.66 -1.17
C THR A 71 3.06 -9.31 -1.96
N PHE A 72 2.90 -8.88 -3.21
CA PHE A 72 4.03 -8.60 -4.09
C PHE A 72 4.94 -7.50 -3.50
N ALA A 73 4.34 -6.42 -3.00
CA ALA A 73 5.06 -5.33 -2.34
C ALA A 73 5.73 -5.77 -1.03
N HIS A 74 5.10 -6.63 -0.23
CA HIS A 74 5.70 -7.16 1.00
C HIS A 74 6.96 -7.98 0.71
N PHE A 75 6.92 -8.85 -0.30
CA PHE A 75 8.07 -9.67 -0.67
C PHE A 75 9.20 -8.83 -1.28
N ALA A 76 8.87 -7.76 -2.01
CA ALA A 76 9.87 -6.77 -2.46
C ALA A 76 10.55 -6.06 -1.27
N LEU A 77 9.78 -5.66 -0.24
CA LEU A 77 10.31 -5.05 0.97
C LEU A 77 11.27 -5.99 1.71
N PHE A 78 10.89 -7.27 1.91
CA PHE A 78 11.74 -8.23 2.63
C PHE A 78 13.09 -8.42 1.94
N VAL A 79 13.10 -8.59 0.62
CA VAL A 79 14.36 -8.71 -0.14
C VAL A 79 15.16 -7.41 -0.10
N ALA A 80 14.50 -6.24 -0.17
CA ALA A 80 15.17 -4.96 -0.01
C ALA A 80 15.87 -4.83 1.35
N GLN A 81 15.16 -5.16 2.44
CA GLN A 81 15.71 -5.13 3.80
C GLN A 81 16.88 -6.09 3.97
N GLU A 82 16.75 -7.33 3.50
CA GLU A 82 17.82 -8.34 3.56
C GLU A 82 19.09 -7.89 2.83
N ARG A 83 18.91 -7.22 1.68
CA ARG A 83 20.01 -6.70 0.86
C ARG A 83 20.47 -5.30 1.29
N ARG A 84 19.92 -4.74 2.38
CA ARG A 84 20.19 -3.38 2.86
C ARG A 84 19.93 -2.28 1.81
N ALA A 85 19.02 -2.56 0.89
CA ALA A 85 18.52 -1.58 -0.06
C ALA A 85 17.42 -0.73 0.57
N VAL A 86 17.22 0.47 0.02
CA VAL A 86 16.16 1.37 0.46
C VAL A 86 14.86 1.01 -0.26
N TYR A 87 13.78 0.81 0.49
CA TYR A 87 12.44 0.76 -0.07
C TYR A 87 11.76 2.12 0.12
N ILE A 88 11.13 2.65 -0.93
CA ILE A 88 10.30 3.85 -0.88
C ILE A 88 8.94 3.51 -1.47
N GLY A 89 7.96 3.40 -0.58
CA GLY A 89 6.55 3.29 -0.92
C GLY A 89 5.98 4.65 -1.28
N LEU A 90 5.26 4.69 -2.40
CA LEU A 90 4.45 5.81 -2.85
C LEU A 90 2.97 5.48 -2.67
N GLY A 91 2.28 6.27 -1.88
CA GLY A 91 0.84 6.20 -1.69
C GLY A 91 0.15 7.40 -2.30
N ALA A 92 -0.98 7.18 -2.97
CA ALA A 92 -1.85 8.29 -3.36
C ALA A 92 -2.37 8.99 -2.09
N SER A 93 -2.32 10.33 -2.07
CA SER A 93 -2.89 11.10 -0.97
C SER A 93 -4.34 11.49 -1.27
N ARG A 94 -5.12 11.68 -0.20
CA ARG A 94 -6.40 12.41 -0.28
C ARG A 94 -6.21 13.91 -0.43
N LEU A 95 -4.98 14.40 -0.21
CA LEU A 95 -4.61 15.79 -0.39
C LEU A 95 -4.22 16.02 -1.86
N PRO A 96 -4.91 16.91 -2.59
CA PRO A 96 -4.59 17.20 -3.99
C PRO A 96 -3.15 17.68 -4.17
N GLY A 97 -2.51 17.22 -5.25
CA GLY A 97 -1.14 17.53 -5.62
C GLY A 97 -0.08 16.92 -4.70
N ARG A 98 -0.45 15.96 -3.83
CA ARG A 98 0.47 15.39 -2.83
C ARG A 98 0.44 13.86 -2.87
N PHE A 99 1.55 13.25 -2.47
CA PHE A 99 1.70 11.82 -2.28
C PHE A 99 2.11 11.53 -0.84
N SER A 100 1.71 10.37 -0.33
CA SER A 100 2.32 9.79 0.86
C SER A 100 3.59 9.08 0.43
N VAL A 101 4.66 9.24 1.21
CA VAL A 101 5.94 8.56 0.99
C VAL A 101 6.31 7.88 2.29
N SER A 102 6.56 6.58 2.25
CA SER A 102 6.91 5.79 3.42
C SER A 102 8.04 4.82 3.10
N GLY A 103 9.09 4.78 3.93
CA GLY A 103 10.22 3.88 3.75
C GLY A 103 9.99 2.49 4.35
N ASP A 104 9.32 2.46 5.51
CA ASP A 104 8.88 1.25 6.17
C ASP A 104 7.47 1.49 6.74
N PRO A 105 6.43 0.85 6.18
CA PRO A 105 5.05 1.01 6.64
C PRO A 105 4.85 0.59 8.11
N LEU A 106 5.69 -0.30 8.65
CA LEU A 106 5.60 -0.79 10.02
C LEU A 106 6.26 0.17 11.02
N ALA A 107 7.05 1.13 10.54
CA ALA A 107 7.77 2.11 11.34
C ALA A 107 7.43 3.57 10.95
N ASP A 108 6.28 3.80 10.30
CA ASP A 108 5.87 5.14 9.87
C ASP A 108 5.22 5.94 11.01
N ASP A 109 6.06 6.52 11.87
CA ASP A 109 5.69 7.46 12.94
C ASP A 109 5.80 8.94 12.49
N SER A 110 6.03 9.18 11.20
CA SER A 110 6.39 10.50 10.67
C SER A 110 5.31 11.54 10.97
N VAL A 111 4.03 11.16 10.84
CA VAL A 111 2.89 12.03 11.11
C VAL A 111 2.81 12.39 12.59
N GLU A 112 2.94 11.42 13.48
CA GLU A 112 2.88 11.62 14.93
C GLU A 112 4.00 12.54 15.40
N ARG A 113 5.25 12.27 14.99
CA ARG A 113 6.40 13.10 15.33
C ARG A 113 6.24 14.53 14.84
N ASN A 114 5.80 14.71 13.58
CA ASN A 114 5.58 16.04 13.02
C ASN A 114 4.48 16.79 13.78
N PHE A 115 3.38 16.13 14.11
CA PHE A 115 2.28 16.73 14.87
C PHE A 115 2.73 17.16 16.27
N ALA A 116 3.45 16.29 16.99
CA ALA A 116 4.00 16.60 18.31
C ALA A 116 4.97 17.79 18.25
N ALA A 117 5.86 17.83 17.25
CA ALA A 117 6.81 18.93 17.06
C ALA A 117 6.11 20.27 16.77
N ILE A 118 5.07 20.27 15.94
CA ILE A 118 4.27 21.48 15.65
C ILE A 118 3.56 21.95 16.92
N ARG A 119 2.88 21.04 17.63
CA ARG A 119 2.14 21.36 18.84
C ARG A 119 3.05 21.84 19.98
N GLY A 120 4.25 21.29 20.07
CA GLY A 120 5.26 21.68 21.05
C GLY A 120 6.03 22.95 20.69
N GLY A 121 5.79 23.55 19.52
CA GLY A 121 6.51 24.74 19.06
C GLY A 121 7.95 24.48 18.58
N TYR A 122 8.36 23.21 18.47
CA TYR A 122 9.67 22.80 17.96
C TYR A 122 9.73 22.80 16.42
N LYS A 123 8.57 22.88 15.77
CA LYS A 123 8.45 22.97 14.32
C LYS A 123 7.46 24.06 13.94
N THR A 124 7.96 25.12 13.31
CA THR A 124 7.14 26.18 12.72
C THR A 124 6.60 25.71 11.38
N VAL A 125 5.30 25.92 11.15
CA VAL A 125 4.65 25.67 9.86
C VAL A 125 4.64 26.96 9.06
N GLU A 126 5.03 26.90 7.80
CA GLU A 126 5.10 28.07 6.94
C GLU A 126 3.71 28.72 6.73
N PRO A 127 3.63 30.06 6.61
CA PRO A 127 2.36 30.76 6.40
C PRO A 127 1.58 30.27 5.19
N ASP A 128 2.28 29.89 4.11
CA ASP A 128 1.66 29.39 2.89
C ASP A 128 1.01 28.02 3.10
N VAL A 129 1.62 27.15 3.92
CA VAL A 129 1.03 25.87 4.32
C VAL A 129 -0.21 26.10 5.19
N HIS A 130 -0.16 27.07 6.11
CA HIS A 130 -1.33 27.44 6.91
C HIS A 130 -2.50 27.92 6.04
N ARG A 131 -2.23 28.77 5.05
CA ARG A 131 -3.25 29.23 4.10
C ARG A 131 -3.83 28.07 3.31
N TRP A 132 -2.97 27.22 2.73
CA TRP A 132 -3.41 26.04 1.99
C TRP A 132 -4.28 25.09 2.84
N VAL A 133 -3.92 24.84 4.10
CA VAL A 133 -4.71 23.99 5.00
C VAL A 133 -6.07 24.61 5.30
N LYS A 134 -6.14 25.93 5.55
CA LYS A 134 -7.42 26.63 5.77
C LYS A 134 -8.32 26.52 4.55
N ASP A 135 -7.78 26.75 3.36
CA ASP A 135 -8.52 26.65 2.10
C ASP A 135 -8.97 25.22 1.84
N TYR A 136 -8.12 24.23 2.10
CA TYR A 136 -8.47 22.81 1.98
C TYR A 136 -9.62 22.41 2.90
N ILE A 137 -9.56 22.77 4.18
CA ILE A 137 -10.62 22.45 5.16
C ILE A 137 -11.93 23.14 4.77
N ALA A 138 -11.87 24.41 4.34
CA ALA A 138 -13.06 25.16 3.93
C ALA A 138 -13.77 24.55 2.70
N ASN A 139 -13.05 23.79 1.88
CA ASN A 139 -13.55 23.21 0.62
C ASN A 139 -13.50 21.68 0.61
N ILE A 140 -13.30 21.02 1.76
CA ILE A 140 -13.04 19.57 1.80
C ILE A 140 -14.18 18.73 1.19
N GLU A 141 -15.41 19.23 1.25
CA GLU A 141 -16.59 18.58 0.69
C GLU A 141 -16.64 18.63 -0.85
N THR A 142 -15.98 19.61 -1.48
CA THR A 142 -15.99 19.82 -2.93
C THR A 142 -14.68 19.38 -3.60
N ILE A 143 -13.61 19.21 -2.83
CA ILE A 143 -12.33 18.75 -3.33
C ILE A 143 -12.39 17.25 -3.62
N VAL A 144 -12.08 16.89 -4.86
CA VAL A 144 -11.92 15.48 -5.25
C VAL A 144 -10.45 15.07 -5.22
N PRO A 145 -10.09 14.00 -4.49
CA PRO A 145 -8.74 13.46 -4.47
C PRO A 145 -8.23 13.05 -5.86
N ASP A 146 -6.93 13.21 -6.09
CA ASP A 146 -6.36 12.97 -7.42
C ASP A 146 -6.46 11.51 -7.88
N TYR A 147 -6.42 10.54 -6.97
CA TYR A 147 -6.64 9.13 -7.31
C TYR A 147 -8.07 8.84 -7.79
N MET A 148 -9.04 9.68 -7.43
CA MET A 148 -10.43 9.53 -7.88
C MET A 148 -10.65 10.12 -9.28
N LYS A 149 -9.91 11.19 -9.64
CA LYS A 149 -9.86 11.76 -11.00
C LYS A 149 -9.47 10.71 -12.03
N ILE A 150 -8.40 9.98 -11.73
CA ILE A 150 -7.80 9.00 -12.64
C ILE A 150 -8.69 7.76 -12.79
N ASN A 151 -9.33 7.31 -11.70
CA ASN A 151 -10.15 6.11 -11.70
C ASN A 151 -11.63 6.33 -12.13
N GLY A 152 -12.00 7.54 -12.57
CA GLY A 152 -13.38 7.86 -12.95
C GLY A 152 -14.40 7.76 -11.82
N LEU A 153 -13.94 7.69 -10.56
CA LEU A 153 -14.77 7.55 -9.36
C LEU A 153 -15.43 8.88 -8.96
N GLU A 154 -15.07 9.98 -9.60
CA GLU A 154 -15.64 11.31 -9.35
C GLU A 154 -17.14 11.37 -9.66
N ARG A 155 -17.64 10.48 -10.52
CA ARG A 155 -19.07 10.38 -10.83
C ARG A 155 -19.79 9.51 -9.80
N ILE A 156 -19.73 9.88 -8.53
CA ILE A 156 -20.71 9.39 -7.55
C ILE A 156 -22.02 10.14 -7.82
N ALA A 157 -22.72 9.75 -8.88
CA ALA A 157 -24.11 10.12 -9.06
C ALA A 157 -24.91 9.43 -7.94
N LEU A 158 -24.94 10.03 -6.74
CA LEU A 158 -25.69 9.58 -5.57
C LEU A 158 -27.13 9.21 -5.96
N LEU A 159 -27.75 10.00 -6.84
CA LEU A 159 -29.07 9.74 -7.42
C LEU A 159 -29.13 8.40 -8.19
N LYS A 160 -28.12 8.05 -9.00
CA LYS A 160 -28.08 6.73 -9.68
C LYS A 160 -27.88 5.58 -8.70
N ARG A 161 -27.21 5.79 -7.56
CA ARG A 161 -26.97 4.75 -6.55
C ARG A 161 -28.25 4.41 -5.77
N TYR A 162 -29.10 5.39 -5.49
CA TYR A 162 -30.38 5.21 -4.78
C TYR A 162 -31.56 4.87 -5.71
N PHE A 163 -31.52 5.24 -6.99
CA PHE A 163 -32.58 4.93 -7.98
C PHE A 163 -32.24 3.77 -8.94
N ARG A 164 -31.45 2.77 -8.49
CA ARG A 164 -31.33 1.51 -9.23
C ARG A 164 -32.58 0.65 -9.07
N ARG A 165 -33.53 0.80 -10.01
CA ARG A 165 -34.79 0.02 -10.10
C ARG A 165 -34.57 -1.50 -10.07
N ASP A 166 -33.40 -1.95 -10.51
CA ASP A 166 -32.90 -3.32 -10.50
C ASP A 166 -32.71 -3.94 -9.10
N ARG A 167 -32.66 -3.13 -8.02
CA ARG A 167 -32.66 -3.64 -6.63
C ARG A 167 -34.03 -3.66 -5.96
N LEU A 168 -35.04 -3.00 -6.54
CA LEU A 168 -36.43 -3.03 -6.04
C LEU A 168 -37.21 -4.26 -6.52
N ALA A 169 -36.66 -5.06 -7.45
CA ALA A 169 -37.27 -6.29 -7.93
C ALA A 169 -36.97 -7.53 -7.04
N ARG A 170 -36.36 -7.33 -5.85
CA ARG A 170 -36.02 -8.38 -4.89
C ARG A 170 -36.51 -8.08 -3.46
N ILE A 171 -37.64 -7.38 -3.35
CA ILE A 171 -38.47 -7.36 -2.13
C ILE A 171 -39.87 -7.81 -2.52
#